data_AF-A0A0Q4XK21-F1
#
_entry.id   AF-A0A0Q4XK21-F1
#
_cell.length_a   1.000
_cell.length_b   1.000
_cell.length_c   1.000
_cell.angle_alpha   90.00
_cell.angle_beta   90.00
_cell.angle_gamma   90.00
#
_symmetry.space_group_name_H-M   'P 1'
#
loop_
_entity.id
_entity.type
_entity.pdbx_description
1 polymer ?
#
loop_
_entity_poly.entity_id
_entity_poly.type
_entity_poly.pdbx_seq_one_letter_code
_entity_poly.pdbx_strand_id
1 'polypeptide(L)'
;MRAQLGSEPVYLTFDIDGIDPAWAPGTGTPEVGGLTSIQALEIVRGCQGLQLVGGDLVEVSPPYDQSGNTAQLAANLLYEMLCVLPGVARR
;
A
#
# COMPACT_ATOMS: atom_id res chain seq x y z
N MET A 1 -3.90 10.00 13.97
CA MET A 1 -3.53 10.21 12.56
C MET A 1 -4.65 10.86 11.74
N ARG A 2 -5.76 10.19 11.39
CA ARG A 2 -6.81 10.79 10.51
C ARG A 2 -7.36 12.13 11.00
N ALA A 3 -7.64 12.26 12.30
CA ALA A 3 -8.12 13.51 12.89
C ALA A 3 -7.11 14.67 12.78
N GLN A 4 -5.82 14.37 12.56
CA GLN A 4 -4.77 15.38 12.40
C GLN A 4 -4.62 15.83 10.94
N LEU A 5 -5.03 15.02 9.96
CA LEU A 5 -4.94 15.34 8.53
C LEU A 5 -6.06 16.29 8.07
N GLY A 6 -7.20 16.30 8.77
CA GLY A 6 -8.30 17.22 8.50
C GLY A 6 -8.81 17.14 7.06
N SER A 7 -8.93 18.30 6.42
CA SER A 7 -9.35 18.46 5.02
C SER A 7 -8.20 18.87 4.10
N GLU A 8 -6.95 18.73 4.53
CA GLU A 8 -5.81 19.07 3.68
C GLU A 8 -5.61 18.01 2.59
N PRO A 9 -5.05 18.39 1.42
CA PRO A 9 -4.58 17.44 0.42
C PRO A 9 -3.57 16.45 1.01
N VAL A 10 -3.77 15.16 0.75
CA VAL A 10 -2.90 14.06 1.23
C VAL A 10 -2.32 13.31 0.04
N TYR A 11 -1.03 12.98 0.13
CA TYR A 11 -0.36 12.08 -0.80
C TYR A 11 -0.01 10.78 -0.08
N LEU A 12 -0.36 9.63 -0.66
CA LEU A 12 -0.10 8.31 -0.08
C LEU A 12 1.07 7.63 -0.78
N THR A 13 2.23 7.58 -0.12
CA THR A 13 3.37 6.75 -0.56
C THR A 13 3.42 5.47 0.26
N PHE A 14 3.62 4.34 -0.41
CA PHE A 14 3.68 3.02 0.23
C PHE A 14 4.93 2.27 -0.21
N ASP A 15 5.89 2.10 0.71
CA ASP A 15 7.03 1.22 0.50
C ASP A 15 6.63 -0.24 0.77
N ILE A 16 6.89 -1.14 -0.18
CA ILE A 16 6.53 -2.56 -0.04
C ILE A 16 7.35 -3.25 1.05
N ASP A 17 8.54 -2.73 1.40
CA ASP A 17 9.44 -3.32 2.39
C ASP A 17 8.96 -3.17 3.84
N GLY A 18 7.95 -2.33 4.10
CA GLY A 18 7.26 -2.27 5.38
C GLY A 18 6.39 -3.50 5.69
N ILE A 19 6.11 -4.33 4.67
CA ILE A 19 5.43 -5.61 4.82
C ILE A 19 6.50 -6.68 5.12
N ASP A 20 6.19 -7.57 6.07
CA ASP A 20 7.13 -8.62 6.46
C ASP A 20 7.58 -9.45 5.24
N PRO A 21 8.87 -9.80 5.13
CA PRO A 21 9.42 -10.60 4.03
C PRO A 21 8.74 -11.95 3.83
N ALA A 22 8.03 -12.47 4.84
CA ALA A 22 7.16 -13.64 4.68
C ALA A 22 6.04 -13.45 3.63
N TRP A 23 5.65 -12.20 3.35
CA TRP A 23 4.61 -11.83 2.39
C TRP A 23 5.14 -11.04 1.19
N ALA A 24 6.20 -10.25 1.37
CA ALA A 24 6.78 -9.39 0.34
C ALA A 24 8.32 -9.52 0.23
N PRO A 25 8.86 -10.72 -0.11
CA PRO A 25 10.30 -10.91 -0.18
C PRO A 25 11.00 -10.15 -1.32
N GLY A 26 10.25 -9.73 -2.34
CA GLY A 26 10.77 -9.08 -3.55
C GLY A 26 11.06 -7.59 -3.37
N THR A 27 12.01 -7.24 -2.51
CA THR A 27 12.48 -5.86 -2.28
C THR A 27 14.01 -5.82 -2.14
N GLY A 28 14.63 -4.63 -2.23
CA GLY A 28 16.07 -4.44 -2.04
C GLY A 28 16.53 -4.55 -0.58
N THR A 29 15.67 -4.21 0.37
CA THR A 29 16.00 -4.08 1.81
C THR A 29 14.98 -4.82 2.69
N PRO A 30 14.94 -6.17 2.68
CA PRO A 30 13.97 -6.91 3.48
C PRO A 30 14.26 -6.80 4.98
N GLU A 31 13.28 -6.36 5.76
CA GLU A 31 13.37 -6.21 7.22
C GLU A 31 12.32 -7.06 7.96
N VAL A 32 12.75 -7.87 8.94
CA VAL A 32 11.86 -8.81 9.65
C VAL A 32 10.94 -8.13 10.67
N GLY A 33 9.77 -8.71 10.94
CA GLY A 33 8.82 -8.21 11.93
C GLY A 33 7.92 -7.10 11.40
N GLY A 34 7.73 -7.07 10.08
CA GLY A 34 6.92 -6.08 9.38
C GLY A 34 5.41 -6.34 9.48
N LEU A 35 4.65 -5.59 8.69
CA LEU A 35 3.20 -5.75 8.60
C LEU A 35 2.81 -7.07 7.92
N THR A 36 1.68 -7.63 8.33
CA THR A 36 1.01 -8.65 7.52
C THR A 36 0.31 -8.01 6.32
N SER A 37 0.08 -8.79 5.26
CA SER A 37 -0.68 -8.34 4.09
C SER A 37 -2.10 -7.84 4.43
N ILE A 38 -2.74 -8.42 5.45
CA ILE A 38 -4.06 -7.99 5.95
C ILE A 38 -3.98 -6.57 6.51
N GLN A 39 -2.99 -6.29 7.37
CA GLN A 39 -2.80 -4.97 7.96
C GLN A 39 -2.48 -3.91 6.89
N ALA A 40 -1.69 -4.25 5.87
CA ALA A 40 -1.44 -3.36 4.74
C ALA A 40 -2.74 -2.97 4.00
N LEU A 41 -3.61 -3.94 3.72
CA LEU A 41 -4.91 -3.70 3.10
C LEU A 41 -5.82 -2.82 3.99
N GLU A 42 -5.83 -3.06 5.31
CA GLU A 42 -6.59 -2.25 6.26
C GLU A 42 -6.11 -0.80 6.30
N ILE A 43 -4.80 -0.56 6.21
CA ILE A 43 -4.22 0.79 6.12
C ILE A 43 -4.72 1.51 4.87
N VAL A 44 -4.58 0.88 3.68
CA VAL A 44 -4.99 1.47 2.40
C VAL A 44 -6.49 1.76 2.40
N ARG A 45 -7.33 0.78 2.78
CA ARG A 45 -8.79 0.95 2.89
C ARG A 45 -9.18 2.00 3.93
N GLY A 46 -8.39 2.11 4.99
CA GLY A 46 -8.53 3.12 6.04
C GLY A 46 -8.32 4.56 5.56
N CYS A 47 -7.73 4.77 4.38
CA CYS A 47 -7.60 6.08 3.75
C CYS A 47 -8.91 6.61 3.14
N GLN A 48 -9.98 5.80 3.06
CA GLN A 48 -11.28 6.25 2.57
C GLN A 48 -11.74 7.54 3.26
N GLY A 49 -12.08 8.54 2.46
CA GLY A 49 -12.60 9.83 2.91
C GLY A 49 -11.53 10.88 3.21
N LEU A 50 -10.24 10.56 3.03
CA LEU A 50 -9.18 11.57 2.96
C LEU A 50 -9.21 12.28 1.59
N GLN A 51 -8.70 13.52 1.54
CA GLN A 51 -8.49 14.22 0.27
C GLN A 51 -7.21 13.74 -0.42
N LEU A 52 -7.20 12.49 -0.88
CA LEU A 52 -6.07 11.94 -1.64
C LEU A 52 -5.93 12.65 -2.98
N VAL A 53 -4.76 13.24 -3.23
CA VAL A 53 -4.42 13.90 -4.51
C VAL A 53 -3.46 13.08 -5.38
N GLY A 54 -2.96 11.97 -4.85
CA GLY A 54 -2.07 11.05 -5.55
C GLY A 54 -1.50 9.99 -4.60
N GLY A 55 -0.74 9.07 -5.18
CA GLY A 55 0.03 8.09 -4.43
C GLY A 55 0.93 7.24 -5.31
N ASP A 56 1.86 6.55 -4.66
CA ASP A 56 2.80 5.62 -5.29
C ASP A 56 3.00 4.38 -4.41
N LEU A 57 3.45 3.30 -5.07
CA LEU A 57 3.93 2.09 -4.43
C LEU A 57 5.33 1.80 -4.97
N VAL A 58 6.31 1.71 -4.07
CA VAL A 58 7.74 1.69 -4.42
C VAL A 58 8.44 0.41 -3.96
N GLU A 59 9.72 0.28 -4.35
CA GLU A 59 10.67 -0.76 -3.95
C GLU A 59 10.33 -2.23 -4.26
N VAL A 60 9.34 -2.47 -5.13
CA VAL A 60 9.16 -3.80 -5.71
C VAL A 60 10.35 -4.15 -6.61
N SER A 61 11.05 -5.23 -6.26
CA SER A 61 12.21 -5.75 -6.97
C SER A 61 11.98 -7.19 -7.44
N PRO A 62 11.45 -7.40 -8.67
CA PRO A 62 11.09 -8.71 -9.20
C PRO A 62 12.18 -9.79 -9.15
N PRO A 63 13.48 -9.49 -9.36
CA PRO A 63 14.52 -10.52 -9.31
C PRO A 63 14.66 -11.24 -7.97
N TYR A 64 14.23 -10.61 -6.86
CA TYR A 64 14.31 -11.18 -5.51
C TYR A 64 13.11 -12.05 -5.12
N ASP A 65 12.06 -12.09 -5.96
CA ASP A 65 10.89 -12.95 -5.74
C ASP A 65 10.53 -13.73 -7.01
N GLN A 66 11.09 -14.93 -7.11
CA GLN A 66 10.85 -15.84 -8.24
C GLN A 66 9.39 -16.30 -8.34
N SER A 67 8.62 -16.26 -7.25
CA SER A 67 7.21 -16.63 -7.27
C SER A 67 6.32 -15.54 -7.87
N GLY A 68 6.80 -14.29 -7.87
CA GLY A 68 6.03 -13.12 -8.29
C GLY A 68 4.95 -12.67 -7.29
N ASN A 69 4.90 -13.27 -6.11
CA ASN A 69 3.88 -12.97 -5.09
C ASN A 69 3.93 -11.51 -4.62
N THR A 70 5.12 -10.92 -4.49
CA THR A 70 5.33 -9.53 -4.10
C THR A 70 4.72 -8.58 -5.14
N ALA A 71 4.96 -8.84 -6.43
CA ALA A 71 4.37 -8.07 -7.51
C ALA A 71 2.84 -8.20 -7.55
N GLN A 72 2.32 -9.40 -7.29
CA GLN A 72 0.87 -9.63 -7.19
C GLN A 72 0.26 -8.88 -6.00
N LEU A 73 0.91 -8.89 -4.84
CA LEU A 73 0.49 -8.14 -3.66
C LEU A 73 0.48 -6.63 -3.94
N ALA A 74 1.55 -6.11 -4.54
CA ALA A 74 1.65 -4.70 -4.93
C ALA A 74 0.54 -4.29 -5.91
N ALA A 75 0.23 -5.12 -6.91
CA ALA A 75 -0.86 -4.87 -7.85
C ALA A 75 -2.23 -4.80 -7.15
N ASN A 76 -2.48 -5.67 -6.16
CA ASN A 76 -3.72 -5.64 -5.38
C ASN A 76 -3.80 -4.40 -4.48
N LEU A 77 -2.69 -3.98 -3.87
CA LEU A 77 -2.63 -2.75 -3.08
C LEU A 77 -2.90 -1.52 -3.95
N LEU A 78 -2.31 -1.43 -5.14
CA LEU A 78 -2.57 -0.34 -6.10
C LEU A 78 -4.05 -0.28 -6.52
N TYR A 79 -4.70 -1.43 -6.71
CA TYR A 79 -6.14 -1.46 -6.97
C TYR A 79 -6.96 -0.92 -5.79
N GLU A 80 -6.60 -1.27 -4.56
CA GLU A 80 -7.28 -0.76 -3.36
C GLU A 80 -7.03 0.75 -3.18
N MET A 81 -5.82 1.24 -3.49
CA MET A 81 -5.52 2.68 -3.51
C MET A 81 -6.41 3.43 -4.50
N LEU A 82 -6.64 2.88 -5.70
CA LEU A 82 -7.57 3.43 -6.68
C LEU A 82 -9.00 3.49 -6.14
N CYS A 83 -9.44 2.45 -5.44
CA CYS A 83 -10.80 2.37 -4.89
C CYS A 83 -11.11 3.43 -3.83
N VAL A 84 -10.10 3.92 -3.11
CA VAL A 84 -10.29 4.92 -2.04
C VAL A 84 -10.13 6.37 -2.50
N LEU A 85 -9.86 6.61 -3.79
CA LEU A 85 -9.74 7.97 -4.32
C LEU A 85 -11.05 8.77 -4.24
N PRO A 86 -10.98 10.10 -4.08
CA PRO A 86 -12.15 10.96 -4.13
C PRO A 86 -12.93 10.80 -5.45
N GLY A 87 -14.26 10.73 -5.36
CA GLY A 87 -15.15 10.61 -6.51
C GLY A 87 -15.51 9.17 -6.92
N VAL A 88 -14.91 8.14 -6.31
CA VAL A 88 -15.34 6.74 -6.52
C VAL A 88 -16.69 6.51 -5.85
N ALA A 89 -17.71 6.18 -6.66
CA ALA A 89 -19.06 5.92 -6.17
C ALA A 89 -19.14 4.56 -5.47
N ARG A 90 -19.82 4.50 -4.31
CA ARG A 90 -20.25 3.25 -3.69
C ARG A 90 -21.69 2.95 -4.09
N ARG A 91 -21.93 1.71 -4.52
CA ARG A 91 -23.25 1.19 -4.89
C ARG A 91 -23.55 -0.03 -4.07
#